data_AF-A0ABD0Q7L7-F1
#
_entry.id   AF-A0ABD0Q7L7-F1
#
_cell.length_a   1.000
_cell.length_b   1.000
_cell.length_c   1.000
_cell.angle_alpha   90.00
_cell.angle_beta   90.00
_cell.angle_gamma   90.00
#
_symmetry.space_group_name_H-M   'P 1'
#
loop_
_entity.id
_entity.type
_entity.pdbx_description
1 polymer ?
#
loop_
_entity_poly.entity_id
_entity_poly.type
_entity_poly.pdbx_seq_one_letter_code
_entity_poly.pdbx_strand_id
1 'polypeptide(L)'
;GPMESEEDEEEVWLFWKDSGKEIKSKSIRELAQDAKEGQKEDQEVISYYRYQLNLFARMCLDRQYLAIEKISGQLDVDLILRCMSDEDLPYDLRASFCRLMLHMHVMPVKYARLWSEIPSKIAID
;
A
#
# COMPACT_ATOMS: atom_id res chain seq x y z
N GLY A 1 -27.52 24.12 8.10
CA GLY A 1 -27.47 23.09 7.04
C GLY A 1 -26.28 22.23 7.34
N PRO A 2 -26.32 20.92 7.08
CA PRO A 2 -25.13 20.13 7.34
C PRO A 2 -24.07 20.59 6.33
N MET A 3 -23.04 21.22 6.87
CA MET A 3 -21.70 21.16 6.31
C MET A 3 -21.34 19.68 6.34
N GLU A 4 -21.60 18.97 5.25
CA GLU A 4 -20.72 17.87 4.84
C GLU A 4 -19.41 18.54 4.44
N SER A 5 -18.62 18.86 5.46
CA SER A 5 -17.30 19.43 5.30
C SER A 5 -16.42 18.37 4.68
N GLU A 6 -16.06 18.56 3.41
CA GLU A 6 -14.68 18.60 2.89
C GLU A 6 -13.62 17.78 3.67
N GLU A 7 -13.93 16.55 4.06
CA GLU A 7 -13.00 15.46 3.98
C GLU A 7 -13.27 14.85 2.61
N ASP A 8 -12.70 15.47 1.57
CA ASP A 8 -12.34 14.70 0.39
C ASP A 8 -11.49 13.54 0.92
N GLU A 9 -12.11 12.39 1.17
CA GLU A 9 -11.43 11.13 1.40
C GLU A 9 -10.49 10.95 0.22
N GLU A 10 -9.22 11.28 0.41
CA GLU A 10 -8.26 11.48 -0.66
C GLU A 10 -8.20 10.19 -1.51
N GLU A 11 -8.92 10.24 -2.64
CA GLU A 11 -9.30 9.07 -3.42
C GLU A 11 -8.04 8.45 -4.03
N VAL A 12 -7.88 7.14 -3.88
CA VAL A 12 -6.69 6.46 -4.41
C VAL A 12 -6.93 6.06 -5.85
N TRP A 13 -6.10 6.60 -6.75
CA TRP A 13 -6.17 6.34 -8.18
C TRP A 13 -5.10 5.34 -8.63
N LEU A 14 -5.50 4.39 -9.47
CA LEU A 14 -4.59 3.49 -10.17
C LEU A 14 -4.37 4.00 -11.59
N PHE A 15 -3.11 4.00 -12.02
CA PHE A 15 -2.69 4.32 -13.38
C PHE A 15 -1.94 3.12 -13.95
N TRP A 16 -2.38 2.61 -15.10
CA TRP A 16 -1.74 1.49 -15.76
C TRP A 16 -1.73 1.66 -17.27
N LYS A 17 -0.87 0.89 -17.95
CA LYS A 17 -0.86 0.82 -19.42
C LYS A 17 -1.60 -0.42 -19.86
N ASP A 18 -2.49 -0.27 -20.82
CA ASP A 18 -3.12 -1.40 -21.47
C ASP A 18 -2.21 -2.03 -22.54
N SER A 19 -2.72 -3.05 -23.24
CA SER A 19 -2.00 -3.72 -24.32
C SER A 19 -1.72 -2.80 -25.53
N GLY A 20 -2.53 -1.76 -25.73
CA GLY A 20 -2.33 -0.69 -26.70
C GLY A 20 -1.27 0.33 -26.30
N LYS A 21 -0.70 0.20 -25.07
CA LYS A 21 0.20 1.16 -24.43
C LYS A 21 -0.47 2.50 -24.08
N GLU A 22 -1.79 2.55 -24.10
CA GLU A 22 -2.55 3.71 -23.65
C GLU A 22 -2.57 3.73 -22.13
N ILE A 23 -2.45 4.93 -21.55
CA ILE A 23 -2.52 5.11 -20.10
C ILE A 23 -3.99 5.15 -19.72
N LYS A 24 -4.42 4.18 -18.92
CA LYS A 24 -5.72 4.14 -18.28
C LYS A 24 -5.59 4.56 -16.81
N SER A 25 -6.67 5.13 -16.28
CA SER A 25 -6.76 5.47 -14.86
C SER A 25 -8.17 5.22 -14.35
N LYS A 26 -8.27 4.74 -13.11
CA LYS A 26 -9.55 4.53 -12.42
C LYS A 26 -9.31 4.56 -10.92
N SER A 27 -10.29 5.03 -10.14
CA SER A 27 -10.18 4.97 -8.70
C SER A 27 -10.25 3.54 -8.20
N ILE A 28 -9.55 3.23 -7.13
CA ILE A 28 -9.48 1.87 -6.59
C ILE A 28 -10.86 1.39 -6.09
N ARG A 29 -11.71 2.34 -5.66
CA ARG A 29 -13.09 2.06 -5.22
C ARG A 29 -14.00 1.74 -6.40
N GLU A 30 -13.99 2.58 -7.44
CA GLU A 30 -14.76 2.34 -8.66
C GLU A 30 -14.32 1.02 -9.32
N LEU A 31 -13.02 0.77 -9.37
CA LEU A 31 -12.47 -0.48 -9.87
C LEU A 31 -12.94 -1.69 -9.05
N ALA A 32 -12.99 -1.56 -7.72
CA ALA A 32 -13.45 -2.62 -6.82
C ALA A 32 -14.94 -2.92 -6.98
N GLN A 33 -15.75 -1.86 -7.08
CA GLN A 33 -17.18 -1.97 -7.25
C GLN A 33 -17.53 -2.61 -8.61
N ASP A 34 -16.94 -2.13 -9.70
CA ASP A 34 -17.20 -2.66 -11.03
C ASP A 34 -16.72 -4.12 -11.19
N ALA A 35 -15.57 -4.46 -10.58
CA ALA A 35 -15.11 -5.84 -10.53
C ALA A 35 -16.11 -6.75 -9.77
N LYS A 36 -16.72 -6.26 -8.69
CA LYS A 36 -17.77 -6.97 -7.94
C LYS A 36 -19.06 -7.11 -8.74
N GLU A 37 -19.39 -6.14 -9.58
CA GLU A 37 -20.54 -6.17 -10.50
C GLU A 37 -20.32 -7.09 -11.72
N GLY A 38 -19.11 -7.62 -11.89
CA GLY A 38 -18.80 -8.61 -12.93
C GLY A 38 -18.13 -8.03 -14.17
N GLN A 39 -17.63 -6.79 -14.11
CA GLN A 39 -16.84 -6.22 -15.19
C GLN A 39 -15.50 -6.96 -15.30
N LYS A 40 -15.33 -7.70 -16.40
CA LYS A 40 -14.18 -8.60 -16.59
C LYS A 40 -12.84 -7.85 -16.61
N GLU A 41 -12.79 -6.70 -17.27
CA GLU A 41 -11.56 -5.91 -17.35
C GLU A 41 -11.13 -5.43 -15.95
N ASP A 42 -12.06 -4.92 -15.14
CA ASP A 42 -11.76 -4.46 -13.80
C ASP A 42 -11.35 -5.62 -12.86
N GLN A 43 -11.97 -6.80 -13.00
CA GLN A 43 -11.56 -8.01 -12.29
C GLN A 43 -10.12 -8.41 -12.60
N GLU A 44 -9.72 -8.32 -13.88
CA GLU A 44 -8.36 -8.61 -14.32
C GLU A 44 -7.36 -7.58 -13.77
N VAL A 45 -7.70 -6.29 -13.84
CA VAL A 45 -6.85 -5.21 -13.33
C VAL A 45 -6.67 -5.32 -11.81
N ILE A 46 -7.74 -5.55 -11.04
CA ILE A 46 -7.62 -5.76 -9.58
C ILE A 46 -6.81 -6.98 -9.24
N SER A 47 -7.06 -8.09 -9.93
CA SER A 47 -6.32 -9.33 -9.68
C SER A 47 -4.83 -9.12 -9.95
N TYR A 48 -4.49 -8.45 -11.05
CA TYR A 48 -3.13 -8.09 -11.39
C TYR A 48 -2.50 -7.18 -10.33
N TYR A 49 -3.18 -6.11 -9.93
CA TYR A 49 -2.68 -5.18 -8.92
C TYR A 49 -2.46 -5.87 -7.56
N ARG A 50 -3.38 -6.75 -7.16
CA ARG A 50 -3.22 -7.59 -5.96
C ARG A 50 -1.97 -8.46 -6.04
N TYR A 51 -1.70 -9.10 -7.19
CA TYR A 51 -0.47 -9.89 -7.35
C TYR A 51 0.79 -9.02 -7.33
N GLN A 52 0.73 -7.83 -7.91
CA GLN A 52 1.82 -6.86 -7.88
C GLN A 52 2.16 -6.43 -6.44
N LEU A 53 1.15 -6.10 -5.62
CA LEU A 53 1.34 -5.77 -4.21
C LEU A 53 1.99 -6.93 -3.43
N ASN A 54 1.54 -8.16 -3.67
CA ASN A 54 2.13 -9.33 -3.03
C ASN A 54 3.56 -9.61 -3.50
N LEU A 55 3.89 -9.32 -4.77
CA LEU A 55 5.26 -9.39 -5.27
C LEU A 55 6.14 -8.33 -4.60
N PHE A 56 5.67 -7.08 -4.51
CA PHE A 56 6.38 -6.00 -3.81
C PHE A 56 6.64 -6.36 -2.34
N ALA A 57 5.64 -6.89 -1.65
CA ALA A 57 5.79 -7.36 -0.28
C ALA A 57 6.90 -8.43 -0.15
N ARG A 58 6.99 -9.35 -1.12
CA ARG A 58 8.06 -10.36 -1.18
C ARG A 58 9.43 -9.76 -1.50
N MET A 59 9.49 -8.76 -2.38
CA MET A 59 10.74 -8.07 -2.70
C MET A 59 11.29 -7.31 -1.49
N CYS A 60 10.44 -6.86 -0.58
CA CYS A 60 10.83 -6.18 0.66
C CYS A 60 11.20 -7.14 1.81
N LEU A 61 11.11 -8.46 1.62
CA LEU A 61 11.50 -9.46 2.63
C LEU A 61 12.97 -9.28 3.02
N ASP A 62 13.32 -9.73 4.23
CA ASP A 62 14.69 -9.74 4.75
C ASP A 62 15.46 -8.42 4.59
N ARG A 63 14.73 -7.30 4.65
CA ARG A 63 15.29 -5.94 4.63
C ARG A 63 16.06 -5.62 3.35
N GLN A 64 15.52 -5.99 2.19
CA GLN A 64 16.07 -5.55 0.91
C GLN A 64 15.88 -4.03 0.72
N TYR A 65 16.80 -3.24 1.27
CA TYR A 65 16.70 -1.78 1.31
C TYR A 65 16.58 -1.14 -0.07
N LEU A 66 17.21 -1.71 -1.10
CA LEU A 66 17.07 -1.24 -2.49
C LEU A 66 15.63 -1.37 -3.01
N ALA A 67 14.94 -2.45 -2.66
CA ALA A 67 13.54 -2.63 -3.03
C ALA A 67 12.63 -1.73 -2.20
N ILE A 68 12.88 -1.66 -0.88
CA ILE A 68 12.11 -0.82 0.04
C ILE A 68 12.18 0.65 -0.38
N GLU A 69 13.38 1.20 -0.64
CA GLU A 69 13.58 2.60 -1.05
C GLU A 69 12.83 2.92 -2.36
N LYS A 70 12.82 1.99 -3.32
CA LYS A 70 12.13 2.17 -4.60
C LYS A 70 10.61 2.08 -4.49
N ILE A 71 10.10 1.22 -3.60
CA ILE A 71 8.66 1.01 -3.43
C ILE A 71 8.07 2.08 -2.51
N SER A 72 8.77 2.49 -1.44
CA SER A 72 8.31 3.54 -0.51
C SER A 72 8.17 4.91 -1.17
N GLY A 73 8.89 5.16 -2.28
CA GLY A 73 8.72 6.37 -3.08
C GLY A 73 7.47 6.37 -3.99
N GLN A 74 6.83 5.22 -4.18
CA GLN A 74 5.61 5.08 -5.00
C GLN A 74 4.37 4.77 -4.15
N LEU A 75 4.55 4.09 -3.02
CA LEU A 75 3.51 3.69 -2.08
C LEU A 75 3.89 4.21 -0.70
N ASP A 76 3.45 5.44 -0.41
CA ASP A 76 3.66 6.04 0.90
C ASP A 76 2.81 5.37 1.99
N VAL A 77 3.17 5.63 3.25
CA VAL A 77 2.52 5.03 4.42
C VAL A 77 1.04 5.41 4.47
N ASP A 78 0.71 6.66 4.16
CA ASP A 78 -0.64 7.19 4.32
C ASP A 78 -1.59 6.60 3.28
N LEU A 79 -1.14 6.39 2.04
CA LEU A 79 -1.85 5.67 0.99
C LEU A 79 -2.11 4.22 1.39
N ILE A 80 -1.09 3.51 1.88
CA ILE A 80 -1.26 2.11 2.30
C ILE A 80 -2.23 2.02 3.47
N LEU A 81 -2.13 2.90 4.47
CA LEU A 81 -3.03 2.92 5.62
C LEU A 81 -4.47 3.20 5.20
N ARG A 82 -4.70 4.16 4.29
CA ARG A 82 -6.02 4.43 3.72
C ARG A 82 -6.61 3.19 3.04
N CYS A 83 -5.86 2.55 2.15
CA CYS A 83 -6.30 1.32 1.51
C CYS A 83 -6.54 0.17 2.49
N MET A 84 -5.84 0.13 3.64
CA MET A 84 -6.08 -0.86 4.68
C MET A 84 -7.36 -0.59 5.48
N SER A 85 -7.68 0.68 5.75
CA SER A 85 -8.87 1.10 6.51
C SER A 85 -10.15 1.15 5.68
N ASP A 86 -10.04 1.32 4.37
CA ASP A 86 -11.17 1.42 3.46
C ASP A 86 -12.00 0.12 3.42
N GLU A 87 -13.25 0.18 3.87
CA GLU A 87 -14.16 -0.97 3.93
C GLU A 87 -14.87 -1.26 2.60
N ASP A 88 -14.84 -0.33 1.66
CA ASP A 88 -15.37 -0.53 0.30
C ASP A 88 -14.43 -1.38 -0.55
N LEU A 89 -13.18 -1.54 -0.11
CA LEU A 89 -12.20 -2.40 -0.76
C LEU A 89 -12.34 -3.89 -0.38
N PRO A 90 -12.12 -4.83 -1.32
CA PRO A 90 -12.12 -6.25 -1.05
C PRO A 90 -11.12 -6.67 0.03
N TYR A 91 -11.51 -7.59 0.91
CA TYR A 91 -10.67 -8.06 2.03
C TYR A 91 -9.32 -8.60 1.60
N ASP A 92 -9.23 -9.27 0.45
CA ASP A 92 -8.00 -9.84 -0.08
C ASP A 92 -7.04 -8.77 -0.64
N LEU A 93 -7.59 -7.68 -1.18
CA LEU A 93 -6.84 -6.50 -1.59
C LEU A 93 -6.28 -5.78 -0.36
N ARG A 94 -7.12 -5.51 0.65
CA ARG A 94 -6.70 -4.95 1.95
C ARG A 94 -5.62 -5.79 2.61
N ALA A 95 -5.76 -7.12 2.60
CA ALA A 95 -4.76 -8.04 3.13
C ALA A 95 -3.41 -7.95 2.39
N SER A 96 -3.42 -7.63 1.10
CA SER A 96 -2.19 -7.45 0.31
C SER A 96 -1.47 -6.15 0.72
N PHE A 97 -2.20 -5.07 0.98
CA PHE A 97 -1.65 -3.85 1.59
C PHE A 97 -1.08 -4.09 2.99
N CYS A 98 -1.78 -4.84 3.85
CA CYS A 98 -1.27 -5.22 5.18
C CYS A 98 0.08 -5.96 5.11
N ARG A 99 0.21 -6.91 4.17
CA ARG A 99 1.48 -7.64 3.97
C ARG A 99 2.60 -6.73 3.51
N LEU A 100 2.30 -5.79 2.60
CA LEU A 100 3.27 -4.83 2.12
C LEU A 100 3.74 -3.90 3.26
N MET A 101 2.80 -3.38 4.07
CA MET A 101 3.11 -2.56 5.25
C MET A 101 4.03 -3.30 6.23
N LEU A 102 3.75 -4.59 6.49
CA LEU A 102 4.57 -5.41 7.39
C LEU A 102 6.03 -5.47 6.93
N HIS A 103 6.26 -5.74 5.64
CA HIS A 103 7.61 -5.97 5.10
C HIS A 103 8.37 -4.68 4.80
N MET A 104 7.68 -3.58 4.52
CA MET A 104 8.33 -2.28 4.34
C MET A 104 8.60 -1.55 5.65
N HIS A 105 7.66 -1.58 6.61
CA HIS A 105 7.68 -0.66 7.75
C HIS A 105 7.77 -1.34 9.12
N VAL A 106 7.17 -2.53 9.30
CA VAL A 106 7.12 -3.21 10.61
C VAL A 106 8.38 -4.07 10.86
N MET A 107 9.06 -4.53 9.81
CA MET A 107 10.38 -5.19 9.92
C MET A 107 11.48 -4.13 10.19
N PRO A 108 12.03 -4.06 11.41
CA PRO A 108 12.15 -2.79 12.11
C PRO A 108 13.33 -1.92 11.70
N VAL A 109 13.05 -0.61 11.65
CA VAL A 109 13.99 0.54 11.76
C VAL A 109 14.85 0.49 13.04
N LYS A 110 14.64 -0.45 13.96
CA LYS A 110 15.30 -0.48 15.28
C LYS A 110 16.59 -1.31 15.40
N TYR A 111 17.14 -1.89 14.33
CA TYR A 111 18.53 -2.38 14.35
C TYR A 111 19.54 -1.29 13.99
N ALA A 112 19.06 -0.14 13.49
CA ALA A 112 19.85 1.05 13.24
C ALA A 112 19.79 2.05 14.41
N ARG A 113 19.51 1.59 15.65
CA ARG A 113 20.16 2.25 16.79
C ARG A 113 21.64 1.91 16.62
N LEU A 114 22.35 2.85 16.00
CA LEU A 114 23.79 2.81 15.83
C LEU A 114 24.40 2.35 17.16
N TRP A 115 25.43 1.51 17.13
CA TRP A 115 26.17 1.11 18.33
C TRP A 115 26.68 2.31 19.16
N SER A 116 26.67 3.53 18.59
CA SER A 116 26.97 4.81 19.25
C SER A 116 25.82 5.42 20.07
N GLU A 117 24.58 4.94 19.95
CA GLU A 117 23.41 5.46 20.68
C GLU A 117 23.05 4.63 21.92
N ILE A 118 23.82 3.58 22.24
CA ILE A 118 23.69 2.85 23.49
C ILE A 118 24.31 3.72 24.60
N PRO A 119 23.54 4.21 25.58
CA PRO A 119 24.09 4.96 26.70
C PRO A 119 25.08 4.07 27.47
N SER A 120 26.25 4.61 27.80
CA SER A 120 27.26 3.88 28.60
C SER A 120 26.85 3.64 30.05
N LYS A 121 25.74 4.27 30.50
CA LYS A 121 25.12 4.05 31.80
C LYS A 121 23.61 4.00 31.65
N ILE A 122 23.03 2.92 32.16
CA ILE A 122 21.58 2.76 32.33
C ILE A 122 21.34 2.97 33.82
N ALA A 123 20.58 4.01 34.18
CA ALA A 123 20.09 4.17 35.54
C ALA A 123 18.77 3.40 35.67
N ILE A 124 18.62 2.68 36.77
CA ILE A 124 17.37 2.03 37.17
C ILE A 124 16.95 2.76 38.44
N ASP A 125 15.88 3.54 38.35
CA ASP A 125 15.10 3.96 39.52
C ASP A 125 13.94 2.97 39.71
#